data_AF-A0A554GZ02-F1
#
_entry.id   AF-A0A554GZ02-F1
#
_cell.length_a   1.000
_cell.length_b   1.000
_cell.length_c   1.000
_cell.angle_alpha   90.00
_cell.angle_beta   90.00
_cell.angle_gamma   90.00
#
_symmetry.space_group_name_H-M   'P 1'
#
loop_
_entity.id
_entity.type
_entity.pdbx_description
1 polymer ?
#
loop_
_entity_poly.entity_id
_entity_poly.type
_entity_poly.pdbx_seq_one_letter_code
_entity_poly.pdbx_strand_id
1 'polypeptide(L)'
;MNSTQIGIANGIVLLLLLFVCFSIAFIAHKYIDLIEGDLPGCSYVSDTRKVWGSAGLLGKVMRGGIIATIIMMPKIHAKRGLVDGGEVEGLPRYYKRLLVTPIAFGGILIFCLVALSIASHLIKQ
;
A
#
# COMPACT_ATOMS: atom_id res chain seq x y z
N MET A 1 30.40 -8.94 -8.53
CA MET A 1 29.71 -8.84 -7.23
C MET A 1 29.59 -10.25 -6.70
N ASN A 2 30.18 -10.57 -5.55
CA ASN A 2 30.21 -11.94 -5.04
C ASN A 2 28.81 -12.34 -4.55
N SER A 3 28.44 -13.62 -4.68
CA SER A 3 27.13 -14.16 -4.26
C SER A 3 26.75 -13.78 -2.82
N THR A 4 27.73 -13.68 -1.93
CA THR A 4 27.56 -13.22 -0.53
C THR A 4 27.10 -11.76 -0.44
N GLN A 5 27.60 -10.86 -1.29
CA GLN A 5 27.21 -9.44 -1.28
C GLN A 5 25.76 -9.25 -1.71
N ILE A 6 25.31 -10.04 -2.70
CA ILE A 6 23.91 -10.02 -3.16
C ILE A 6 22.98 -10.56 -2.07
N GLY A 7 23.39 -11.62 -1.36
CA GLY A 7 22.64 -12.15 -0.21
C GLY A 7 22.46 -11.13 0.90
N ILE A 8 23.52 -10.41 1.27
CA ILE A 8 23.46 -9.34 2.28
C ILE A 8 22.56 -8.19 1.80
N ALA A 9 22.69 -7.76 0.54
CA ALA A 9 21.84 -6.72 -0.04
C ALA A 9 20.34 -7.12 -0.01
N ASN A 10 20.02 -8.35 -0.38
CA ASN A 10 18.65 -8.87 -0.29
C ASN A 10 18.12 -8.87 1.15
N GLY A 11 18.96 -9.29 2.12
CA GLY A 11 18.59 -9.26 3.54
C GLY A 11 18.26 -7.85 4.04
N ILE A 12 19.06 -6.85 3.64
CA ILE A 12 18.82 -5.44 3.99
C ILE A 12 17.52 -4.93 3.36
N VAL A 13 17.27 -5.22 2.09
CA VAL A 13 16.03 -4.82 1.40
C VAL A 13 14.82 -5.48 2.05
N LEU A 14 14.91 -6.75 2.47
CA LEU A 14 13.85 -7.45 3.18
C LEU A 14 13.53 -6.80 4.54
N LEU A 15 14.58 -6.39 5.29
CA LEU A 15 14.41 -5.69 6.55
C LEU A 15 13.73 -4.32 6.36
N LEU A 16 14.13 -3.58 5.33
CA LEU A 16 13.49 -2.31 4.98
C LEU A 16 12.02 -2.51 4.58
N LEU A 17 11.70 -3.59 3.85
CA LEU A 17 10.32 -3.94 3.52
C LEU A 17 9.48 -4.22 4.77
N LEU A 18 10.02 -4.97 5.74
CA LEU A 18 9.33 -5.20 7.01
C LEU A 18 9.05 -3.88 7.73
N PHE A 19 10.01 -2.95 7.75
CA PHE A 19 9.82 -1.63 8.35
C PHE A 19 8.73 -0.81 7.65
N VAL A 20 8.68 -0.86 6.31
CA VAL A 20 7.62 -0.24 5.51
C VAL A 20 6.27 -0.88 5.81
N CYS A 21 6.18 -2.21 5.88
CA CYS A 21 4.96 -2.92 6.24
C CYS A 21 4.46 -2.53 7.63
N PHE A 22 5.34 -2.43 8.63
CA PHE A 22 5.00 -1.94 9.97
C PHE A 22 4.51 -0.50 9.95
N SER A 23 5.16 0.37 9.17
CA SER A 23 4.74 1.76 9.01
C SER A 23 3.36 1.86 8.36
N ILE A 24 3.08 1.05 7.33
CA ILE A 24 1.76 0.95 6.69
C ILE A 24 0.74 0.44 7.69
N ALA A 25 1.05 -0.61 8.47
CA ALA A 25 0.14 -1.15 9.47
C ALA A 25 -0.19 -0.14 10.57
N PHE A 26 0.80 0.64 11.01
CA PHE A 26 0.60 1.69 12.00
C PHE A 26 -0.24 2.85 11.45
N ILE A 27 0.06 3.31 10.24
CA ILE A 27 -0.72 4.34 9.55
C ILE A 27 -2.14 3.84 9.31
N ALA A 28 -2.30 2.61 8.84
CA ALA A 28 -3.59 1.96 8.63
C ALA A 28 -4.38 1.91 9.93
N HIS A 29 -3.76 1.48 11.04
CA HIS A 29 -4.46 1.39 12.31
C HIS A 29 -4.94 2.75 12.84
N LYS A 30 -4.18 3.82 12.60
CA LYS A 30 -4.46 5.16 13.14
C LYS A 30 -5.31 6.04 12.22
N TYR A 31 -5.14 5.94 10.91
CA TYR A 31 -5.71 6.88 9.94
C TYR A 31 -6.79 6.28 9.05
N ILE A 32 -6.92 4.95 8.92
CA ILE A 32 -8.00 4.38 8.10
C ILE A 32 -9.36 4.73 8.65
N ASP A 33 -9.57 4.60 9.96
CA ASP A 33 -10.89 4.85 10.55
C ASP A 33 -11.32 6.32 10.36
N LEU A 34 -10.35 7.26 10.31
CA LEU A 34 -10.57 8.67 9.98
C LEU A 34 -10.87 8.88 8.49
N ILE A 35 -10.05 8.30 7.61
CA ILE A 35 -10.21 8.44 6.15
C ILE A 35 -11.53 7.82 5.71
N GLU A 36 -11.92 6.68 6.26
CA GLU A 36 -13.21 6.06 5.97
C GLU A 36 -14.39 6.88 6.49
N GLY A 37 -14.20 7.63 7.58
CA GLY A 37 -15.17 8.63 8.04
C GLY A 37 -15.35 9.79 7.06
N ASP A 38 -14.28 10.16 6.34
CA ASP A 38 -14.28 11.22 5.31
C ASP A 38 -14.79 10.73 3.93
N LEU A 39 -15.00 9.42 3.73
CA LEU A 39 -15.61 8.84 2.52
C LEU A 39 -16.91 8.04 2.79
N PRO A 40 -17.93 8.65 3.41
CA PRO A 40 -19.18 7.94 3.71
C PRO A 40 -19.96 7.51 2.45
N GLY A 41 -19.79 8.20 1.32
CA GLY A 41 -20.48 7.91 0.05
C GLY A 41 -19.81 6.83 -0.81
N CYS A 42 -18.62 6.37 -0.44
CA CYS A 42 -17.86 5.42 -1.26
C CYS A 42 -18.31 3.98 -1.01
N SER A 43 -19.11 3.42 -1.94
CA SER A 43 -19.56 2.02 -1.87
C SER A 43 -18.39 1.06 -1.70
N TYR A 44 -17.27 1.31 -2.39
CA TYR A 44 -16.07 0.50 -2.27
C TYR A 44 -15.53 0.45 -0.84
N VAL A 45 -15.49 1.58 -0.12
CA VAL A 45 -15.04 1.63 1.28
C VAL A 45 -15.99 0.85 2.19
N SER A 46 -17.31 0.99 1.99
CA SER A 46 -18.31 0.25 2.77
C SER A 46 -18.28 -1.26 2.52
N ASP A 47 -18.04 -1.68 1.28
CA ASP A 47 -17.94 -3.09 0.90
C ASP A 47 -16.65 -3.70 1.44
N THR A 48 -15.52 -2.98 1.32
CA THR A 48 -14.25 -3.41 1.88
C THR A 48 -14.31 -3.50 3.41
N ARG A 49 -15.07 -2.62 4.07
CA ARG A 49 -15.37 -2.69 5.51
C ARG A 49 -16.14 -3.94 5.90
N LYS A 50 -17.14 -4.34 5.10
CA LYS A 50 -17.91 -5.58 5.35
C LYS A 50 -17.05 -6.82 5.14
N VAL A 51 -16.25 -6.86 4.08
CA VAL A 51 -15.43 -8.03 3.75
C VAL A 51 -14.26 -8.20 4.71
N TRP A 52 -13.58 -7.10 5.06
CA TRP A 52 -12.33 -7.15 5.85
C TRP A 52 -12.51 -6.71 7.31
N GLY A 53 -13.72 -6.34 7.73
CA GLY A 53 -13.99 -5.89 9.10
C GLY A 53 -13.74 -6.96 10.17
N SER A 54 -13.86 -8.25 9.80
CA SER A 54 -13.57 -9.39 10.68
C SER A 54 -12.08 -9.73 10.79
N ALA A 55 -11.23 -9.20 9.89
CA ALA A 55 -9.82 -9.57 9.79
C ALA A 55 -8.88 -8.72 10.68
N GLY A 56 -9.44 -7.90 11.59
CA GLY A 56 -8.68 -7.12 12.56
C GLY A 56 -7.59 -6.24 11.92
N LEU A 57 -6.34 -6.41 12.36
CA LEU A 57 -5.20 -5.59 11.89
C LEU A 57 -4.87 -5.84 10.41
N LEU A 58 -4.95 -7.09 9.94
CA LEU A 58 -4.76 -7.46 8.53
C LEU A 58 -5.85 -6.83 7.65
N GLY A 59 -7.09 -6.84 8.14
CA GLY A 59 -8.21 -6.19 7.47
C GLY A 59 -8.01 -4.69 7.31
N LYS A 60 -7.45 -4.02 8.33
CA LYS A 60 -7.06 -2.61 8.24
C LYS A 60 -5.99 -2.40 7.17
N VAL A 61 -4.91 -3.18 7.14
CA VAL A 61 -3.87 -3.04 6.10
C VAL A 61 -4.43 -3.18 4.69
N MET A 62 -5.28 -4.20 4.44
CA MET A 62 -5.90 -4.43 3.14
C MET A 62 -6.81 -3.27 2.71
N ARG A 63 -7.64 -2.77 3.63
CA ARG A 63 -8.48 -1.58 3.41
C ARG A 63 -7.64 -0.36 3.08
N GLY A 64 -6.52 -0.15 3.77
CA GLY A 64 -5.59 0.95 3.50
C GLY A 64 -4.98 0.87 2.11
N GLY A 65 -4.54 -0.31 1.69
CA GLY A 65 -4.01 -0.52 0.33
C GLY A 65 -5.05 -0.24 -0.75
N ILE A 66 -6.29 -0.68 -0.55
CA ILE A 66 -7.41 -0.43 -1.48
C ILE A 66 -7.73 1.06 -1.55
N ILE A 67 -7.87 1.73 -0.41
CA ILE A 67 -8.10 3.19 -0.33
C ILE A 67 -6.96 3.95 -1.01
N ALA A 68 -5.70 3.56 -0.79
CA ALA A 68 -4.56 4.19 -1.45
C ALA A 68 -4.61 4.05 -2.97
N THR A 69 -5.04 2.89 -3.48
CA THR A 69 -5.18 2.62 -4.92
C THR A 69 -6.30 3.49 -5.52
N ILE A 70 -7.42 3.63 -4.81
CA ILE A 70 -8.51 4.55 -5.17
C ILE A 70 -8.00 5.99 -5.22
N ILE A 71 -7.24 6.42 -4.21
CA ILE A 71 -6.65 7.77 -4.14
C ILE A 71 -5.61 8.01 -5.24
N MET A 72 -4.85 6.99 -5.64
CA MET A 72 -3.88 7.08 -6.73
C MET A 72 -4.56 7.25 -8.08
N MET A 73 -5.69 6.56 -8.30
CA MET A 73 -6.43 6.57 -9.58
C MET A 73 -7.92 6.87 -9.40
N PRO A 74 -8.28 8.05 -8.86
CA PRO A 74 -9.66 8.38 -8.50
C PRO A 74 -10.55 8.46 -9.75
N LYS A 75 -10.02 9.00 -10.85
CA LYS A 75 -10.74 9.15 -12.12
C LYS A 75 -11.14 7.82 -12.74
N ILE A 76 -10.37 6.76 -12.53
CA ILE A 76 -10.67 5.42 -13.06
C ILE A 76 -11.77 4.76 -12.23
N HIS A 77 -11.70 4.90 -10.91
CA HIS A 77 -12.69 4.31 -10.00
C HIS A 77 -14.02 5.08 -10.04
N ALA A 78 -13.98 6.40 -10.21
CA ALA A 78 -15.16 7.24 -10.43
C ALA A 78 -15.86 6.93 -11.76
N LYS A 79 -15.11 6.70 -12.84
CA LYS A 79 -15.69 6.26 -14.13
C LYS A 79 -16.40 4.90 -14.05
N ARG A 80 -16.03 4.06 -13.09
CA ARG A 80 -16.67 2.76 -12.85
C ARG A 80 -17.87 2.86 -11.89
N GLY A 81 -18.21 4.05 -11.39
CA GLY A 81 -19.28 4.25 -10.41
C GLY A 81 -18.98 3.64 -9.03
N LEU A 82 -17.73 3.23 -8.79
CA LEU A 82 -17.33 2.55 -7.56
C LEU A 82 -17.03 3.54 -6.42
N VAL A 83 -16.74 4.79 -6.78
CA VAL A 83 -16.26 5.82 -5.87
C VAL A 83 -16.78 7.19 -6.33
N ASP A 84 -17.22 8.03 -5.40
CA ASP A 84 -17.53 9.42 -5.72
C ASP A 84 -16.23 10.20 -5.95
N GLY A 85 -16.00 10.62 -7.20
CA GLY A 85 -14.81 11.38 -7.58
C GLY A 85 -14.67 12.69 -6.81
N GLY A 86 -15.79 13.30 -6.40
CA GLY A 86 -15.80 14.54 -5.63
C GLY A 86 -15.30 14.36 -4.19
N GLU A 87 -15.71 13.29 -3.51
CA GLU A 87 -15.23 12.98 -2.14
C GLU A 87 -13.72 12.69 -2.15
N VAL A 88 -13.23 11.94 -3.14
CA VAL A 88 -11.79 11.63 -3.24
C VAL A 88 -10.97 12.86 -3.64
N GLU A 89 -11.50 13.77 -4.46
CA GLU A 89 -10.80 15.02 -4.76
C GLU A 89 -10.74 15.95 -3.55
N GLY A 90 -11.81 16.02 -2.75
CA GLY A 90 -11.91 16.82 -1.52
C GLY A 90 -11.02 16.36 -0.37
N LEU A 91 -10.56 15.11 -0.39
CA LEU A 91 -9.66 14.56 0.63
C LEU A 91 -8.36 15.39 0.77
N PRO A 92 -7.97 15.76 2.00
CA PRO A 92 -6.73 16.47 2.27
C PRO A 92 -5.53 15.79 1.61
N ARG A 93 -4.73 16.60 0.88
CA ARG A 93 -3.51 16.12 0.20
C ARG A 93 -2.54 15.40 1.15
N TYR A 94 -2.59 15.74 2.44
CA TYR A 94 -1.84 15.09 3.50
C TYR A 94 -2.12 13.59 3.56
N TYR A 95 -3.39 13.17 3.65
CA TYR A 95 -3.76 11.74 3.72
C TYR A 95 -3.37 10.99 2.46
N LYS A 96 -3.55 11.63 1.29
CA LYS A 96 -3.12 11.06 0.01
C LYS A 96 -1.62 10.75 0.04
N ARG A 97 -0.80 11.72 0.46
CA ARG A 97 0.65 11.54 0.54
C ARG A 97 1.05 10.54 1.61
N LEU A 98 0.35 10.50 2.74
CA LEU A 98 0.61 9.60 3.87
C LEU A 98 0.43 8.12 3.47
N LEU A 99 -0.55 7.79 2.63
CA LEU A 99 -0.74 6.42 2.14
C LEU A 99 0.12 6.12 0.91
N VAL A 100 0.24 7.05 -0.03
CA VAL A 100 0.96 6.83 -1.29
C VAL A 100 2.46 6.69 -1.08
N THR A 101 3.05 7.47 -0.17
CA THR A 101 4.51 7.45 0.07
C THR A 101 5.02 6.07 0.48
N PRO A 102 4.50 5.42 1.54
CA PRO A 102 4.99 4.11 1.95
C PRO A 102 4.68 3.00 0.94
N ILE A 103 3.56 3.10 0.19
CA ILE A 103 3.23 2.13 -0.87
C ILE A 103 4.18 2.27 -2.05
N ALA A 104 4.47 3.50 -2.50
CA ALA A 104 5.43 3.75 -3.57
C ALA A 104 6.84 3.28 -3.16
N PHE A 105 7.25 3.59 -1.93
CA PHE A 105 8.55 3.15 -1.40
C PHE A 105 8.64 1.63 -1.28
N GLY A 106 7.58 0.97 -0.78
CA GLY A 106 7.47 -0.49 -0.75
C GLY A 106 7.52 -1.11 -2.15
N GLY A 107 6.85 -0.52 -3.13
CA GLY A 107 6.88 -0.96 -4.52
C GLY A 107 8.28 -0.90 -5.13
N ILE A 108 9.01 0.19 -4.90
CA ILE A 108 10.42 0.32 -5.33
C ILE A 108 11.29 -0.74 -4.67
N LEU A 109 11.14 -0.98 -3.37
CA LEU A 109 11.90 -1.99 -2.64
C LEU A 109 11.60 -3.41 -3.14
N ILE A 110 10.34 -3.74 -3.44
CA ILE A 110 9.97 -5.03 -4.06
C ILE A 110 10.62 -5.17 -5.44
N PHE A 111 10.59 -4.12 -6.26
CA PHE A 111 11.22 -4.12 -7.57
C PHE A 111 12.73 -4.38 -7.47
N CYS A 112 13.41 -3.68 -6.55
CA CYS A 112 14.82 -3.91 -6.25
C CYS A 112 15.09 -5.35 -5.79
N LEU A 113 14.23 -5.90 -4.92
CA LEU A 113 14.37 -7.26 -4.43
C LEU A 113 14.24 -8.29 -5.55
N VAL A 114 13.27 -8.12 -6.46
CA VAL A 114 13.10 -8.98 -7.63
C VAL A 114 14.30 -8.87 -8.57
N ALA A 115 14.76 -7.66 -8.88
CA ALA A 115 15.93 -7.44 -9.73
C ALA A 115 17.20 -8.10 -9.16
N LEU A 116 17.46 -7.92 -7.86
CA LEU A 116 18.60 -8.55 -7.17
C LEU A 116 18.46 -10.07 -7.11
N SER A 117 17.24 -10.58 -6.92
CA SER A 117 16.97 -12.03 -6.91
C SER A 117 17.27 -12.64 -8.29
N ILE A 118 16.80 -12.03 -9.37
CA ILE A 118 17.09 -12.44 -10.75
C ILE A 118 18.60 -12.41 -11.01
N ALA A 119 19.28 -11.33 -10.63
CA ALA A 119 20.73 -11.23 -10.76
C ALA A 119 21.46 -12.34 -9.99
N SER A 120 20.99 -12.69 -8.79
CA SER A 120 21.57 -13.78 -7.99
C SER A 120 21.42 -15.15 -8.67
N HIS A 121 20.29 -15.38 -9.35
CA HIS A 121 20.02 -16.62 -10.07
C HIS A 121 20.88 -16.74 -11.33
N LEU A 122 21.07 -15.64 -12.06
CA LEU A 122 21.92 -15.59 -13.25
C LEU A 122 23.40 -15.81 -12.95
N ILE A 123 23.89 -15.38 -11.77
CA ILE A 123 25.29 -15.56 -11.35
C ILE A 123 25.55 -16.98 -10.81
N LYS A 124 24.50 -17.71 -10.41
CA LYS A 124 24.60 -19.10 -9.95
C LYS A 124 24.59 -20.13 -11.10
N GLN A 125 24.16 -19.75 -12.30
CA GLN A 125 24.27 -20.56 -13.53
C GLN A 125 25.64 -20.40 -14.15
#